data_AF-A0A1Q6ILV9-F1
#
_entry.id   AF-A0A1Q6ILV9-F1
#
_cell.length_a   1.000
_cell.length_b   1.000
_cell.length_c   1.000
_cell.angle_alpha   90.00
_cell.angle_beta   90.00
_cell.angle_gamma   90.00
#
_symmetry.space_group_name_H-M   'P 1'
#
loop_
_entity.id
_entity.type
_entity.pdbx_description
1 polymer ?
#
loop_
_entity_poly.entity_id
_entity_poly.type
_entity_poly.pdbx_seq_one_letter_code
_entity_poly.pdbx_strand_id
1 'polypeptide(L)'
;MEWQDYEEITKHIYATLGEAHGVKIEGHGKDCKVIGKSGVEHQIDVLTSHSDGIHSYRTMIECKYWDQNVNKDVIMKVAEIVEDAGLNKGIIVSKNGFTPDAINYARYRNIGLVELRKPTDEDWRGRLRNIVVEMNMVLPTLTECLFLITPETPPFPWMNSKLGMNAELLSIRNPDTPVKSIEECYSEFYNELSKKKEGEAYEQFFSFPKGTVVVYTPTEETMPIQGIKFGGILKIAKQSFEIKGDDYIHMIMNSIFEGKSYSITKDLKIKERKNIKSET
;
A
#
# COMPACT_ATOMS: atom_id res chain seq x y z
N MET A 1 -20.72 -7.16 -0.13
CA MET A 1 -20.47 -7.67 1.21
C MET A 1 -21.80 -8.12 1.71
N GLU A 2 -21.91 -9.44 1.86
CA GLU A 2 -23.07 -10.10 2.45
C GLU A 2 -22.87 -10.25 3.95
N TRP A 3 -23.88 -10.72 4.67
CA TRP A 3 -23.82 -10.87 6.12
C TRP A 3 -22.75 -11.88 6.58
N GLN A 4 -22.45 -12.91 5.78
CA GLN A 4 -21.39 -13.89 6.07
C GLN A 4 -20.00 -13.24 6.04
N ASP A 5 -19.74 -12.38 5.06
CA ASP A 5 -18.47 -11.64 4.98
C ASP A 5 -18.27 -10.77 6.22
N TYR A 6 -19.37 -10.19 6.72
CA TYR A 6 -19.37 -9.34 7.91
C TYR A 6 -19.06 -10.13 9.19
N GLU A 7 -19.59 -11.35 9.31
CA GLU A 7 -19.23 -12.30 10.39
C GLU A 7 -17.76 -12.70 10.32
N GLU A 8 -17.26 -13.03 9.12
CA GLU A 8 -15.87 -13.40 8.89
C GLU A 8 -14.89 -12.27 9.25
N ILE A 9 -15.19 -11.03 8.83
CA ILE A 9 -14.40 -9.85 9.21
C ILE A 9 -14.46 -9.65 10.73
N THR A 10 -15.62 -9.80 11.35
CA THR A 10 -15.78 -9.68 12.80
C THR A 10 -14.92 -10.72 13.53
N LYS A 11 -14.97 -11.98 13.12
CA LYS A 11 -14.13 -13.06 13.66
C LYS A 11 -12.65 -12.71 13.56
N HIS A 12 -12.20 -12.27 12.39
CA HIS A 12 -10.80 -11.87 12.17
C HIS A 12 -10.39 -10.72 13.10
N ILE A 13 -11.24 -9.72 13.27
CA ILE A 13 -10.99 -8.57 14.15
C ILE A 13 -10.77 -9.04 15.59
N TYR A 14 -11.67 -9.85 16.14
CA TYR A 14 -11.57 -10.30 17.53
C TYR A 14 -10.42 -11.27 17.76
N ALA A 15 -10.12 -12.14 16.79
CA ALA A 15 -8.93 -12.98 16.83
C ALA A 15 -7.65 -12.14 16.88
N THR A 16 -7.53 -11.17 15.98
CA THR A 16 -6.32 -10.33 15.84
C THR A 16 -6.11 -9.42 17.05
N LEU A 17 -7.14 -8.70 17.49
CA LEU A 17 -7.02 -7.78 18.63
C LEU A 17 -6.85 -8.54 19.95
N GLY A 18 -7.45 -9.72 20.07
CA GLY A 18 -7.42 -10.53 21.27
C GLY A 18 -6.21 -11.47 21.38
N GLU A 19 -5.43 -11.65 20.32
CA GLU A 19 -4.28 -12.57 20.29
C GLU A 19 -3.28 -12.31 21.41
N ALA A 20 -2.91 -11.03 21.62
CA ALA A 20 -2.01 -10.62 22.70
C ALA A 20 -2.55 -10.91 24.11
N HIS A 21 -3.85 -11.14 24.23
CA HIS A 21 -4.56 -11.47 25.46
C HIS A 21 -5.01 -12.94 25.52
N GLY A 22 -4.53 -13.78 24.60
CA GLY A 22 -4.84 -15.21 24.57
C GLY A 22 -6.26 -15.55 24.14
N VAL A 23 -6.96 -14.64 23.45
CA VAL A 23 -8.29 -14.91 22.88
C VAL A 23 -8.18 -15.95 21.75
N LYS A 24 -9.07 -16.95 21.76
CA LYS A 24 -9.19 -17.99 20.74
C LYS A 24 -10.62 -18.01 20.19
N ILE A 25 -10.76 -18.35 18.91
CA ILE A 25 -12.06 -18.61 18.29
C ILE A 25 -12.44 -20.07 18.55
N GLU A 26 -13.54 -20.31 19.26
CA GLU A 26 -14.06 -21.67 19.49
C GLU A 26 -14.95 -22.14 18.33
N GLY A 27 -15.68 -21.21 17.71
CA GLY A 27 -16.57 -21.49 16.60
C GLY A 27 -17.13 -20.20 15.99
N HIS A 28 -17.69 -20.32 14.79
CA HIS A 28 -18.35 -19.22 14.09
C HIS A 28 -19.40 -19.74 13.10
N GLY A 29 -20.31 -18.85 12.70
CA GLY A 29 -21.31 -19.09 11.66
C GLY A 29 -22.32 -20.17 12.02
N LYS A 30 -22.91 -20.78 10.98
CA LYS A 30 -24.06 -21.71 11.08
C LYS A 30 -23.78 -22.98 11.90
N ASP A 31 -22.51 -23.39 11.96
CA ASP A 31 -22.10 -24.62 12.64
C ASP A 31 -21.75 -24.38 14.12
N CYS A 32 -21.65 -23.11 14.55
CA CYS A 32 -21.36 -22.77 15.93
C CYS A 32 -22.65 -22.75 16.75
N LYS A 33 -22.83 -23.82 17.53
CA LYS A 33 -24.02 -24.07 18.34
C LYS A 33 -23.63 -24.32 19.79
N VAL A 34 -24.39 -23.73 20.71
CA VAL A 34 -24.25 -23.95 22.16
C VAL A 34 -25.60 -24.30 22.74
N ILE A 35 -25.66 -25.39 23.51
CA ILE A 35 -26.87 -25.82 24.20
C ILE A 35 -26.98 -25.06 25.52
N GLY A 36 -28.11 -24.38 25.71
CA GLY A 36 -28.43 -23.66 26.94
C GLY A 36 -28.87 -24.59 28.09
N LYS A 37 -28.90 -24.05 29.31
CA LYS A 37 -29.42 -24.72 30.51
C LYS A 37 -30.89 -25.15 30.33
N SER A 38 -31.64 -24.42 29.51
CA SER A 38 -33.00 -24.73 29.08
C SER A 38 -33.10 -25.99 28.20
N GLY A 39 -31.98 -26.50 27.67
CA GLY A 39 -31.93 -27.54 26.64
C GLY A 39 -32.13 -27.01 25.21
N VAL A 40 -32.35 -25.71 25.03
CA VAL A 40 -32.48 -25.08 23.71
C VAL A 40 -31.11 -24.85 23.08
N GLU A 41 -30.99 -25.15 21.79
CA GLU A 41 -29.78 -24.88 21.01
C GLU A 41 -29.77 -23.43 20.51
N HIS A 42 -28.66 -22.73 20.75
CA HIS A 42 -28.42 -21.37 20.27
C HIS A 42 -27.32 -21.36 19.23
N GLN A 43 -27.60 -20.81 18.05
CA GLN A 43 -26.56 -20.48 17.07
C GLN A 43 -25.83 -19.21 17.52
N ILE A 44 -24.51 -19.20 17.40
CA ILE A 44 -23.66 -18.05 17.75
C ILE A 44 -22.80 -17.67 16.55
N ASP A 45 -22.86 -16.40 16.12
CA ASP A 45 -22.15 -15.96 14.92
C ASP A 45 -20.63 -16.02 15.09
N VAL A 46 -20.10 -15.57 16.24
CA VAL A 46 -18.71 -15.84 16.64
C VAL A 46 -18.63 -16.12 18.14
N LEU A 47 -17.98 -17.21 18.51
CA LEU A 47 -17.76 -17.61 19.88
C LEU A 47 -16.27 -17.59 20.18
N THR A 48 -15.88 -16.86 21.21
CA THR A 48 -14.48 -16.75 21.64
C THR A 48 -14.30 -17.24 23.07
N SER A 49 -13.07 -17.63 23.40
CA SER A 49 -12.65 -17.85 24.77
C SER A 49 -11.29 -17.25 25.07
N HIS A 50 -11.08 -16.88 26.33
CA HIS A 50 -9.76 -16.56 26.87
C HIS A 50 -9.66 -17.06 28.32
N SER A 51 -8.44 -17.13 28.84
CA SER A 51 -8.18 -17.50 30.22
C SER A 51 -7.07 -16.64 30.81
N ASP A 52 -7.24 -16.26 32.07
CA ASP A 52 -6.22 -15.62 32.89
C ASP A 52 -5.36 -16.66 33.66
N GLY A 53 -5.52 -17.95 33.35
CA GLY A 53 -4.86 -19.08 34.02
C GLY A 53 -5.64 -19.66 35.21
N ILE A 54 -6.58 -18.89 35.79
CA ILE A 54 -7.41 -19.33 36.92
C ILE A 54 -8.85 -19.55 36.48
N HIS A 55 -9.35 -18.66 35.62
CA HIS A 55 -10.70 -18.66 35.11
C HIS A 55 -10.69 -18.72 33.59
N SER A 56 -11.77 -19.28 33.03
CA SER A 56 -12.06 -19.24 31.60
C SER A 56 -13.27 -18.35 31.37
N TYR A 57 -13.19 -17.56 30.31
CA TYR A 57 -14.23 -16.62 29.94
C TYR A 57 -14.61 -16.82 28.49
N ARG A 58 -15.89 -17.10 28.25
CA ARG A 58 -16.46 -17.28 26.91
C ARG A 58 -17.30 -16.08 26.54
N THR A 59 -17.10 -15.57 25.33
CA THR A 59 -17.83 -14.42 24.80
C THR A 59 -18.55 -14.82 23.52
N MET A 60 -19.86 -14.59 23.47
CA MET A 60 -20.58 -14.62 22.19
C MET A 60 -20.57 -13.24 21.54
N ILE A 61 -20.46 -13.23 20.22
CA ILE A 61 -20.54 -12.04 19.41
C ILE A 61 -21.64 -12.28 18.38
N GLU A 62 -22.68 -11.45 18.42
CA GLU A 62 -23.80 -11.45 17.48
C GLU A 62 -23.57 -10.36 16.43
N CYS A 63 -23.68 -10.72 15.15
CA CYS A 63 -23.56 -9.81 14.03
C CYS A 63 -24.94 -9.33 13.53
N LYS A 64 -25.04 -8.03 13.26
CA LYS A 64 -26.25 -7.39 12.73
C LYS A 64 -25.87 -6.51 11.55
N TYR A 65 -25.81 -7.13 10.38
CA TYR A 65 -25.58 -6.46 9.11
C TYR A 65 -26.90 -5.91 8.53
N TRP A 66 -27.50 -4.95 9.23
CA TRP A 66 -28.79 -4.34 8.87
C TRP A 66 -28.61 -2.89 8.46
N ASP A 67 -29.50 -2.40 7.58
CA ASP A 67 -29.56 -0.98 7.19
C ASP A 67 -30.34 -0.10 8.17
N GLN A 68 -30.79 -0.68 9.29
CA GLN A 68 -31.49 0.01 10.38
C GLN A 68 -30.74 -0.19 11.69
N ASN A 69 -30.90 0.74 12.63
CA ASN A 69 -30.33 0.64 13.97
C ASN A 69 -30.84 -0.62 14.68
N VAL A 70 -29.97 -1.27 15.43
CA VAL A 70 -30.33 -2.37 16.31
C VAL A 70 -31.19 -1.85 17.47
N ASN A 71 -32.36 -2.46 17.66
CA ASN A 71 -33.32 -2.09 18.69
C ASN A 71 -33.06 -2.88 20.00
N LYS A 72 -33.84 -2.56 21.04
CA LYS A 72 -33.71 -3.16 22.38
C LYS A 72 -33.97 -4.68 22.38
N ASP A 73 -34.85 -5.18 21.52
CA ASP A 73 -35.24 -6.59 21.50
C ASP A 73 -34.06 -7.51 21.18
N VAL A 74 -33.18 -7.09 20.27
CA VAL A 74 -31.95 -7.83 19.96
C VAL A 74 -31.04 -7.90 21.18
N ILE A 75 -30.91 -6.80 21.93
CA ILE A 75 -30.11 -6.77 23.16
C ILE A 75 -30.69 -7.73 24.19
N MET A 76 -32.02 -7.73 24.36
CA MET A 76 -32.71 -8.65 25.27
C MET A 76 -32.44 -10.10 24.86
N LYS A 77 -32.62 -10.44 23.58
CA LYS A 77 -32.34 -11.80 23.07
C LYS A 77 -30.91 -12.24 23.39
N VAL A 78 -29.91 -11.42 23.07
CA VAL A 78 -28.50 -11.77 23.32
C VAL A 78 -28.24 -11.93 24.82
N ALA A 79 -28.80 -11.07 25.66
CA ALA A 79 -28.64 -11.19 27.11
C ALA A 79 -29.24 -12.49 27.68
N GLU A 80 -30.40 -12.90 27.19
CA GLU A 80 -31.00 -14.19 27.58
C GLU A 80 -30.18 -15.38 27.08
N ILE A 81 -29.63 -15.33 25.86
CA ILE A 81 -28.74 -16.39 25.35
C ILE A 81 -27.47 -16.49 26.19
N VAL A 82 -26.84 -15.37 26.54
CA VAL A 82 -25.65 -15.36 27.41
C VAL A 82 -25.94 -16.08 28.73
N GLU A 83 -27.09 -15.77 29.35
CA GLU A 83 -27.47 -16.32 30.64
C GLU A 83 -27.83 -17.82 30.56
N ASP A 84 -28.61 -18.21 29.55
CA ASP A 84 -29.04 -19.58 29.31
C ASP A 84 -27.85 -20.47 28.92
N ALA A 85 -26.98 -20.02 28.02
CA ALA A 85 -25.78 -20.75 27.58
C ALA A 85 -24.61 -20.69 28.58
N GLY A 86 -24.77 -19.96 29.70
CA GLY A 86 -23.72 -19.84 30.73
C GLY A 86 -22.45 -19.17 30.21
N LEU A 87 -22.58 -18.22 29.29
CA LEU A 87 -21.48 -17.43 28.75
C LEU A 87 -21.18 -16.23 29.67
N ASN A 88 -19.95 -15.72 29.63
CA ASN A 88 -19.51 -14.65 30.51
C ASN A 88 -19.85 -13.26 29.95
N LYS A 89 -19.93 -13.14 28.62
CA LYS A 89 -20.15 -11.85 27.94
C LYS A 89 -20.87 -12.06 26.61
N GLY A 90 -21.74 -11.10 26.29
CA GLY A 90 -22.26 -10.91 24.94
C GLY A 90 -21.75 -9.61 24.34
N ILE A 91 -21.48 -9.62 23.05
CA ILE A 91 -21.18 -8.43 22.25
C ILE A 91 -22.08 -8.42 21.02
N ILE A 92 -22.56 -7.24 20.62
CA ILE A 92 -23.30 -7.07 19.38
C ILE A 92 -22.53 -6.14 18.47
N VAL A 93 -22.34 -6.56 17.22
CA VAL A 93 -21.62 -5.82 16.18
C VAL A 93 -22.62 -5.39 15.11
N SER A 94 -22.85 -4.07 14.98
CA SER A 94 -23.88 -3.50 14.10
C SER A 94 -23.28 -2.67 12.97
N LYS A 95 -23.82 -2.83 11.76
CA LYS A 95 -23.45 -2.02 10.58
C LYS A 95 -23.92 -0.57 10.72
N ASN A 96 -25.10 -0.36 11.31
CA ASN A 96 -25.77 0.94 11.33
C ASN A 96 -26.04 1.44 12.76
N GLY A 97 -25.26 0.96 13.73
CA GLY A 97 -25.37 1.37 15.13
C GLY A 97 -26.62 0.86 15.85
N PHE A 98 -27.03 1.59 16.88
CA PHE A 98 -28.01 1.16 17.88
C PHE A 98 -28.98 2.30 18.21
N THR A 99 -30.20 1.95 18.63
CA THR A 99 -31.16 2.93 19.18
C THR A 99 -30.75 3.37 20.60
N PRO A 100 -31.17 4.56 21.07
CA PRO A 100 -30.87 5.01 22.44
C PRO A 100 -31.29 4.01 23.53
N ASP A 101 -32.47 3.40 23.38
CA ASP A 101 -32.98 2.40 24.32
C ASP A 101 -32.14 1.12 24.32
N ALA A 102 -31.67 0.68 23.15
CA ALA A 102 -30.76 -0.44 23.02
C ALA A 102 -29.43 -0.16 23.74
N ILE A 103 -28.87 1.04 23.58
CA ILE A 103 -27.62 1.44 24.25
C ILE A 103 -27.79 1.43 25.77
N ASN A 104 -28.88 2.04 26.28
CA ASN A 104 -29.13 2.10 27.71
C ASN A 104 -29.35 0.71 28.31
N TYR A 105 -30.11 -0.15 27.62
CA TYR A 105 -30.37 -1.50 28.09
C TYR A 105 -29.13 -2.41 28.01
N ALA A 106 -28.31 -2.28 26.96
CA ALA A 106 -27.05 -3.03 26.83
C ALA A 106 -26.08 -2.67 27.95
N ARG A 107 -25.99 -1.39 28.32
CA ARG A 107 -25.19 -0.96 29.47
C ARG A 107 -25.67 -1.60 30.77
N TYR A 108 -26.98 -1.65 31.00
CA TYR A 108 -27.57 -2.31 32.17
C TYR A 108 -27.29 -3.82 32.21
N ARG A 109 -27.48 -4.53 31.09
CA ARG A 109 -27.24 -5.98 30.98
C ARG A 109 -25.77 -6.36 30.76
N ASN A 110 -24.85 -5.40 30.78
CA ASN A 110 -23.42 -5.60 30.49
C ASN A 110 -23.18 -6.30 29.14
N ILE A 111 -23.89 -5.90 28.09
CA ILE A 111 -23.67 -6.37 26.71
C ILE A 111 -22.78 -5.34 25.99
N GLY A 112 -21.69 -5.79 25.38
CA GLY A 112 -20.81 -4.91 24.60
C GLY A 112 -21.47 -4.47 23.29
N LEU A 113 -21.27 -3.22 22.89
CA LEU A 113 -21.79 -2.69 21.63
C LEU A 113 -20.65 -2.18 20.76
N VAL A 114 -20.63 -2.65 19.52
CA VAL A 114 -19.65 -2.27 18.51
C VAL A 114 -20.38 -1.84 17.24
N GLU A 115 -19.99 -0.70 16.70
CA GLU A 115 -20.34 -0.31 15.34
C GLU A 115 -19.19 -0.70 14.41
N LEU A 116 -19.46 -1.48 13.38
CA LEU A 116 -18.48 -1.88 12.37
C LEU A 116 -19.04 -1.50 10.99
N ARG A 117 -18.51 -0.45 10.38
CA ARG A 117 -19.11 0.17 9.19
C ARG A 117 -18.07 0.64 8.20
N LYS A 118 -18.50 0.98 6.99
CA LYS A 118 -17.64 1.70 6.04
C LYS A 118 -17.28 3.09 6.57
N PRO A 119 -16.12 3.65 6.18
CA PRO A 119 -15.78 5.03 6.46
C PRO A 119 -16.84 6.01 5.94
N THR A 120 -17.03 7.09 6.69
CA THR A 120 -17.82 8.26 6.33
C THR A 120 -16.91 9.48 6.25
N ASP A 121 -17.40 10.61 5.74
CA ASP A 121 -16.62 11.85 5.67
C ASP A 121 -16.11 12.30 7.05
N GLU A 122 -16.89 12.03 8.10
CA GLU A 122 -16.52 12.32 9.49
C GLU A 122 -15.21 11.66 9.91
N ASP A 123 -15.00 10.42 9.45
CA ASP A 123 -13.86 9.61 9.84
C ASP A 123 -12.53 10.13 9.30
N TRP A 124 -12.60 11.05 8.34
CA TRP A 124 -11.48 11.72 7.69
C TRP A 124 -11.21 13.11 8.27
N ARG A 125 -12.07 13.62 9.17
CA ARG A 125 -11.89 14.93 9.79
C ARG A 125 -10.53 15.01 10.51
N GLY A 126 -9.74 16.03 10.18
CA GLY A 126 -8.39 16.22 10.73
C GLY A 126 -7.36 15.19 10.25
N ARG A 127 -7.65 14.42 9.20
CA ARG A 127 -6.78 13.36 8.67
C ARG A 127 -6.58 13.54 7.17
N LEU A 128 -5.43 13.07 6.69
CA LEU A 128 -5.20 12.96 5.24
C LEU A 128 -6.15 11.90 4.67
N ARG A 129 -7.01 12.34 3.75
CA ARG A 129 -7.89 11.45 3.00
C ARG A 129 -7.31 11.13 1.64
N ASN A 130 -7.00 12.15 0.83
CA ASN A 130 -6.51 11.97 -0.53
C ASN A 130 -5.13 12.60 -0.68
N ILE A 131 -4.25 11.90 -1.39
CA ILE A 131 -2.94 12.41 -1.81
C ILE A 131 -2.94 12.43 -3.33
N VAL A 132 -2.80 13.62 -3.91
CA VAL A 132 -2.60 13.80 -5.34
C VAL A 132 -1.16 14.18 -5.57
N VAL A 133 -0.46 13.42 -6.41
CA VAL A 133 0.92 13.69 -6.79
C VAL A 133 0.96 14.01 -8.27
N GLU A 134 1.40 15.22 -8.59
CA GLU A 134 1.63 15.68 -9.96
C GLU A 134 3.13 15.81 -10.20
N MET A 135 3.63 15.17 -11.25
CA MET A 135 5.04 15.10 -11.58
C MET A 135 5.27 15.54 -13.02
N ASN A 136 6.26 16.41 -13.22
CA ASN A 136 6.82 16.72 -14.53
C ASN A 136 8.17 16.00 -14.62
N MET A 137 8.22 14.91 -15.39
CA MET A 137 9.43 14.15 -15.62
C MET A 137 10.20 14.76 -16.79
N VAL A 138 11.39 15.27 -16.50
CA VAL A 138 12.34 15.75 -17.51
C VAL A 138 13.08 14.54 -18.05
N LEU A 139 12.88 14.23 -19.33
CA LEU A 139 13.41 13.04 -20.00
C LEU A 139 14.32 13.45 -21.17
N PRO A 140 15.62 13.68 -20.93
CA PRO A 140 16.59 13.86 -21.99
C PRO A 140 16.73 12.56 -22.80
N THR A 141 16.45 12.62 -24.09
CA THR A 141 16.51 11.46 -24.99
C THR A 141 17.70 11.61 -25.93
N LEU A 142 18.63 10.66 -25.88
CA LEU A 142 19.71 10.57 -26.85
C LEU A 142 19.12 10.14 -28.21
N THR A 143 19.29 10.96 -29.24
CA THR A 143 18.86 10.66 -30.61
C THR A 143 20.00 10.19 -31.49
N GLU A 144 21.22 10.60 -31.17
CA GLU A 144 22.42 10.21 -31.92
C GLU A 144 23.67 10.18 -31.02
N CYS A 145 24.56 9.24 -31.32
CA CYS A 145 25.93 9.18 -30.80
C CYS A 145 26.83 8.75 -31.96
N LEU A 146 27.75 9.62 -32.37
CA LEU A 146 28.62 9.40 -33.51
C LEU A 146 30.07 9.52 -33.08
N PHE A 147 30.87 8.48 -33.34
CA PHE A 147 32.32 8.56 -33.25
C PHE A 147 32.86 9.19 -34.54
N LEU A 148 33.59 10.29 -34.40
CA LEU A 148 34.22 10.98 -35.52
C LEU A 148 35.57 10.31 -35.79
N ILE A 149 35.71 9.65 -36.94
CA ILE A 149 36.93 8.92 -37.35
C ILE A 149 37.81 9.75 -38.27
N THR A 150 39.10 9.43 -38.34
CA THR A 150 40.03 9.97 -39.35
C THR A 150 39.73 9.40 -40.75
N PRO A 151 39.96 10.17 -41.84
CA PRO A 151 39.73 9.70 -43.22
C PRO A 151 40.53 8.45 -43.61
N GLU A 152 41.67 8.21 -42.97
CA GLU A 152 42.58 7.10 -43.25
C GLU A 152 42.19 5.79 -42.53
N THR A 153 41.05 5.77 -41.84
CA THR A 153 40.63 4.64 -41.00
C THR A 153 39.95 3.55 -41.85
N PRO A 154 40.47 2.31 -41.89
CA PRO A 154 39.82 1.20 -42.59
C PRO A 154 38.48 0.80 -41.94
N PRO A 155 37.51 0.26 -42.71
CA PRO A 155 36.22 -0.18 -42.16
C PRO A 155 36.40 -1.35 -41.18
N PHE A 156 35.82 -1.23 -39.98
CA PHE A 156 35.97 -2.23 -38.91
C PHE A 156 34.94 -3.38 -39.02
N PRO A 157 35.35 -4.64 -38.80
CA PRO A 157 34.47 -5.81 -38.93
C PRO A 157 33.25 -5.80 -37.98
N TRP A 158 33.40 -5.34 -36.73
CA TRP A 158 32.29 -5.30 -35.76
C TRP A 158 31.32 -4.14 -35.97
N MET A 159 31.72 -3.08 -36.66
CA MET A 159 30.84 -1.95 -37.00
C MET A 159 29.78 -2.33 -38.04
N ASN A 160 30.02 -3.40 -38.80
CA ASN A 160 29.08 -4.01 -39.75
C ASN A 160 28.19 -5.10 -39.12
N SER A 161 28.42 -5.45 -37.85
CA SER A 161 27.55 -6.40 -37.16
C SER A 161 26.29 -5.66 -36.72
N LYS A 162 25.10 -6.24 -36.99
CA LYS A 162 23.80 -5.78 -36.46
C LYS A 162 23.70 -5.88 -34.91
N LEU A 163 24.83 -5.98 -34.22
CA LEU A 163 24.91 -6.02 -32.78
C LEU A 163 24.92 -4.58 -32.29
N GLY A 164 23.85 -4.17 -31.60
CA GLY A 164 23.84 -2.90 -30.89
C GLY A 164 25.06 -2.85 -29.98
N MET A 165 25.95 -1.89 -30.23
CA MET A 165 27.16 -1.76 -29.44
C MET A 165 26.78 -1.32 -28.03
N ASN A 166 27.13 -2.14 -27.03
CA ASN A 166 27.02 -1.71 -25.64
C ASN A 166 28.16 -0.71 -25.35
N ALA A 167 27.81 0.54 -25.09
CA ALA A 167 28.76 1.60 -24.77
C ALA A 167 29.63 1.29 -23.54
N GLU A 168 29.16 0.42 -22.64
CA GLU A 168 29.92 -0.06 -21.47
C GLU A 168 31.15 -0.91 -21.85
N LEU A 169 31.18 -1.43 -23.08
CA LEU A 169 32.31 -2.21 -23.61
C LEU A 169 33.33 -1.34 -24.35
N LEU A 170 33.14 -0.01 -24.35
CA LEU A 170 34.01 0.95 -25.01
C LEU A 170 34.73 1.82 -23.99
N SER A 171 36.03 2.01 -24.20
CA SER A 171 36.83 2.97 -23.46
C SER A 171 37.59 3.89 -24.41
N ILE A 172 37.96 5.08 -23.95
CA ILE A 172 38.79 6.01 -24.72
C ILE A 172 40.17 6.04 -24.08
N ARG A 173 41.21 5.90 -24.91
CA ARG A 173 42.61 5.97 -24.47
C ARG A 173 43.39 6.91 -25.39
N ASN A 174 44.30 7.67 -24.81
CA ASN A 174 45.32 8.41 -25.54
C ASN A 174 46.67 8.19 -24.83
N PRO A 175 47.74 7.86 -25.57
CA PRO A 175 49.03 7.49 -24.97
C PRO A 175 49.79 8.67 -24.36
N ASP A 176 49.54 9.89 -24.87
CA ASP A 176 50.32 11.07 -24.53
C ASP A 176 49.63 11.97 -23.51
N THR A 177 48.29 11.94 -23.45
CA THR A 177 47.48 12.85 -22.65
C THR A 177 46.24 12.16 -22.08
N PRO A 178 45.86 12.43 -20.82
CA PRO A 178 44.56 12.01 -20.31
C PRO A 178 43.42 12.64 -21.12
N VAL A 179 42.39 11.85 -21.41
CA VAL A 179 41.20 12.27 -22.17
C VAL A 179 39.93 11.91 -21.42
N LYS A 180 38.86 12.67 -21.63
CA LYS A 180 37.54 12.36 -21.06
C LYS A 180 37.05 11.02 -21.59
N SER A 181 36.44 10.24 -20.71
CA SER A 181 35.71 9.02 -21.03
C SER A 181 34.38 9.33 -21.75
N ILE A 182 33.78 8.29 -22.35
CA ILE A 182 32.46 8.39 -22.99
C ILE A 182 31.40 8.81 -21.95
N GLU A 183 31.47 8.26 -20.73
CA GLU A 183 30.54 8.56 -19.64
C GLU A 183 30.63 10.02 -19.18
N GLU A 184 31.85 10.56 -19.07
CA GLU A 184 32.05 11.98 -18.74
C GLU A 184 31.49 12.90 -19.84
N CYS A 185 31.78 12.59 -21.11
CA CYS A 185 31.22 13.35 -22.24
C CYS A 185 29.69 13.26 -22.29
N TYR A 186 29.11 12.07 -22.07
CA TYR A 186 27.67 11.88 -22.03
C TYR A 186 27.03 12.62 -20.85
N SER A 187 27.63 12.58 -19.66
CA SER A 187 27.13 13.29 -18.48
C SER A 187 27.13 14.81 -18.68
N GLU A 188 28.18 15.36 -19.30
CA GLU A 188 28.22 16.79 -19.66
C GLU A 188 27.14 17.13 -20.69
N PHE A 189 26.98 16.32 -21.74
CA PHE A 189 25.91 16.48 -22.72
C PHE A 189 24.52 16.40 -22.10
N TYR A 190 24.28 15.42 -21.24
CA TYR A 190 23.01 15.20 -20.56
C TYR A 190 22.66 16.39 -19.66
N ASN A 191 23.63 16.94 -18.94
CA ASN A 191 23.45 18.12 -18.09
C ASN A 191 23.07 19.36 -18.90
N GLU A 192 23.67 19.55 -20.08
CA GLU A 192 23.31 20.67 -20.97
C GLU A 192 21.96 20.46 -21.67
N LEU A 193 21.66 19.24 -22.13
CA LEU A 193 20.37 18.89 -22.73
C LEU A 193 19.22 19.07 -21.73
N SER A 194 19.44 18.74 -20.46
CA SER A 194 18.45 18.90 -19.38
C SER A 194 18.04 20.35 -19.10
N LYS A 195 18.82 21.32 -19.58
CA LYS A 195 18.55 22.77 -19.44
C LYS A 195 17.78 23.34 -20.63
N LYS A 196 17.55 22.56 -21.68
CA LYS A 196 16.87 23.00 -22.91
C LYS A 196 15.36 23.06 -22.74
N LYS A 197 14.66 23.64 -23.72
CA LYS A 197 13.19 23.58 -23.75
C LYS A 197 12.73 22.22 -24.27
N GLU A 198 11.52 21.83 -23.90
CA GLU A 198 10.89 20.64 -24.46
C GLU A 198 10.84 20.71 -25.99
N GLY A 199 11.24 19.62 -26.65
CA GLY A 199 11.29 19.50 -28.11
C GLY A 199 12.49 20.20 -28.77
N GLU A 200 13.31 20.93 -28.01
CA GLU A 200 14.51 21.57 -28.53
C GLU A 200 15.60 20.50 -28.75
N ALA A 201 16.12 20.42 -29.98
CA ALA A 201 17.27 19.60 -30.30
C ALA A 201 18.55 20.29 -29.83
N TYR A 202 19.44 19.51 -29.23
CA TYR A 202 20.75 19.96 -28.80
C TYR A 202 21.81 18.96 -29.23
N GLU A 203 22.90 19.48 -29.77
CA GLU A 203 24.07 18.72 -30.17
C GLU A 203 25.30 19.24 -29.43
N GLN A 204 26.19 18.33 -29.06
CA GLN A 204 27.46 18.67 -28.44
C GLN A 204 28.57 17.81 -29.00
N PHE A 205 29.70 18.46 -29.27
CA PHE A 205 30.88 17.84 -29.85
C PHE A 205 32.01 17.87 -28.82
N PHE A 206 32.65 16.71 -28.65
CA PHE A 206 33.83 16.54 -27.81
C PHE A 206 35.00 16.16 -28.71
N SER A 207 35.96 17.06 -28.86
CA SER A 207 37.17 16.80 -29.62
C SER A 207 38.24 16.17 -28.73
N PHE A 208 39.01 15.24 -29.30
CA PHE A 208 40.12 14.59 -28.62
C PHE A 208 41.46 14.93 -29.29
N PRO A 209 42.58 14.90 -28.52
CA PRO A 209 43.91 15.06 -29.08
C PRO A 209 44.22 14.01 -30.16
N LYS A 210 45.17 14.32 -31.04
CA LYS A 210 45.66 13.37 -32.05
C LYS A 210 46.21 12.12 -31.35
N GLY A 211 45.98 10.95 -31.96
CA GLY A 211 46.40 9.66 -31.40
C GLY A 211 45.41 9.05 -30.41
N THR A 212 44.26 9.68 -30.17
CA THR A 212 43.19 9.10 -29.35
C THR A 212 42.51 7.94 -30.08
N VAL A 213 42.26 6.86 -29.34
CA VAL A 213 41.56 5.68 -29.83
C VAL A 213 40.38 5.33 -28.94
N VAL A 214 39.30 4.83 -29.54
CA VAL A 214 38.32 4.00 -28.83
C VAL A 214 38.88 2.57 -28.76
N VAL A 215 38.69 1.90 -27.63
CA VAL A 215 39.10 0.51 -27.39
C VAL A 215 37.88 -0.31 -27.06
N TYR A 216 37.66 -1.40 -27.80
CA TYR A 216 36.65 -2.39 -27.49
C TYR A 216 37.21 -3.39 -26.48
N THR A 217 36.80 -3.24 -25.22
CA THR A 217 37.42 -3.94 -24.07
C THR A 217 37.44 -5.47 -24.15
N PRO A 218 36.48 -6.16 -24.79
CA PRO A 218 36.54 -7.63 -24.87
C PRO A 218 37.63 -8.18 -25.80
N THR A 219 38.08 -7.41 -26.78
CA THR A 219 39.07 -7.87 -27.80
C THR A 219 40.33 -7.01 -27.84
N GLU A 220 40.33 -5.87 -27.14
CA GLU A 220 41.36 -4.82 -27.20
C GLU A 220 41.60 -4.26 -28.62
N GLU A 221 40.65 -4.48 -29.55
CA GLU A 221 40.67 -3.80 -30.84
C GLU A 221 40.50 -2.30 -30.66
N THR A 222 41.26 -1.52 -31.42
CA THR A 222 41.30 -0.07 -31.30
C THR A 222 40.88 0.63 -32.60
N MET A 223 40.22 1.77 -32.47
CA MET A 223 39.81 2.62 -33.57
C MET A 223 40.24 4.07 -33.31
N PRO A 224 41.04 4.69 -34.21
CA PRO A 224 41.36 6.11 -34.11
C PRO A 224 40.12 6.99 -34.21
N ILE A 225 39.98 7.92 -33.25
CA ILE A 225 38.88 8.89 -33.23
C ILE A 225 39.41 10.31 -33.06
N GLN A 226 38.72 11.26 -33.69
CA GLN A 226 38.93 12.70 -33.52
C GLN A 226 38.01 13.28 -32.45
N GLY A 227 36.90 12.61 -32.16
CA GLY A 227 35.90 13.12 -31.23
C GLY A 227 34.64 12.27 -31.17
N ILE A 228 33.71 12.70 -30.32
CA ILE A 228 32.35 12.16 -30.21
C ILE A 228 31.35 13.30 -30.37
N LYS A 229 30.31 13.06 -31.18
CA LYS A 229 29.14 13.92 -31.26
C LYS A 229 27.98 13.22 -30.55
N PHE A 230 27.33 13.94 -29.65
CA PHE A 230 26.02 13.56 -29.12
C PHE A 230 24.97 14.53 -29.61
N GLY A 231 23.77 14.00 -29.85
CA GLY A 231 22.60 14.78 -30.18
C GLY A 231 21.38 14.18 -29.49
N GLY A 232 20.45 15.06 -29.09
CA GLY A 232 19.29 14.65 -28.33
C GLY A 232 18.23 15.72 -28.23
N ILE A 233 17.09 15.33 -27.69
CA ILE A 233 15.94 16.19 -27.46
C ILE A 233 15.46 16.04 -26.02
N LEU A 234 15.04 17.16 -25.41
CA LEU A 234 14.40 17.12 -24.11
C LEU A 234 12.90 16.84 -24.29
N LYS A 235 12.37 15.82 -23.61
CA LYS A 235 10.93 15.58 -23.52
C LYS A 235 10.46 15.82 -22.10
N ILE A 236 9.23 16.32 -21.92
CA ILE A 236 8.62 16.44 -20.59
C ILE A 236 7.39 15.55 -20.54
N ALA A 237 7.45 14.50 -19.72
CA ALA A 237 6.30 13.66 -19.47
C ALA A 237 5.58 14.13 -18.21
N LYS A 238 4.30 14.52 -18.34
CA LYS A 238 3.46 14.86 -17.20
C LYS A 238 2.73 13.61 -16.71
N GLN A 239 2.82 13.34 -15.42
CA GLN A 239 2.13 12.22 -14.78
C GLN A 239 1.44 12.69 -13.51
N SER A 240 0.21 12.22 -13.31
CA SER A 240 -0.53 12.43 -12.08
C SER A 240 -0.99 11.08 -11.54
N PHE A 241 -0.86 10.86 -10.24
CA PHE A 241 -1.52 9.75 -9.57
C PHE A 241 -2.21 10.21 -8.30
N GLU A 242 -3.33 9.56 -8.01
CA GLU A 242 -4.17 9.84 -6.86
C GLU A 242 -4.20 8.61 -5.96
N ILE A 243 -3.93 8.82 -4.67
CA ILE A 243 -4.09 7.81 -3.62
C ILE A 243 -5.29 8.24 -2.78
N LYS A 244 -6.40 7.52 -2.89
CA LYS A 244 -7.61 7.77 -2.10
C LYS A 244 -7.59 6.94 -0.83
N GLY A 245 -7.83 7.57 0.32
CA GLY A 245 -7.91 6.90 1.61
C GLY A 245 -9.03 5.85 1.64
N ASP A 246 -10.13 6.13 0.94
CA ASP A 246 -11.27 5.22 0.75
C ASP A 246 -10.87 3.93 0.01
N ASP A 247 -9.79 3.96 -0.79
CA ASP A 247 -9.27 2.75 -1.44
C ASP A 247 -8.46 1.86 -0.49
N TYR A 248 -8.02 2.39 0.65
CA TYR A 248 -7.17 1.69 1.60
C TYR A 248 -7.94 1.19 2.82
N ILE A 249 -8.83 2.03 3.38
CA ILE A 249 -9.62 1.69 4.57
C ILE A 249 -10.91 1.01 4.16
N HIS A 250 -11.05 -0.26 4.53
CA HIS A 250 -12.22 -1.06 4.24
C HIS A 250 -13.36 -0.80 5.23
N MET A 251 -13.04 -0.81 6.53
CA MET A 251 -14.01 -0.63 7.60
C MET A 251 -13.43 0.13 8.78
N ILE A 252 -14.33 0.66 9.60
CA ILE A 252 -14.05 1.29 10.89
C ILE A 252 -14.87 0.57 11.93
N MET A 253 -14.18 0.18 13.01
CA MET A 253 -14.79 -0.41 14.19
C MET A 253 -14.76 0.62 15.32
N ASN A 254 -15.90 0.88 15.96
CA ASN A 254 -16.03 1.74 17.13
C ASN A 254 -16.62 0.92 18.28
N SER A 255 -15.88 0.76 19.38
CA SER A 255 -16.38 0.18 20.62
C SER A 255 -17.06 1.27 21.45
N ILE A 256 -18.39 1.21 21.57
CA ILE A 256 -19.20 2.31 22.09
C ILE A 256 -18.90 2.61 23.55
N PHE A 257 -18.72 1.58 24.38
CA PHE A 257 -18.49 1.74 25.82
C PHE A 257 -17.03 1.89 26.20
N GLU A 258 -16.10 1.39 25.37
CA GLU A 258 -14.67 1.53 25.63
C GLU A 258 -14.08 2.81 25.04
N GLY A 259 -14.81 3.49 24.16
CA GLY A 259 -14.33 4.71 23.50
C GLY A 259 -13.15 4.49 22.56
N LYS A 260 -12.95 3.24 22.11
CA LYS A 260 -11.88 2.84 21.20
C LYS A 260 -12.37 2.77 19.75
N SER A 261 -11.51 3.16 18.82
CA SER A 261 -11.79 3.14 17.39
C SER A 261 -10.63 2.51 16.63
N TYR A 262 -10.94 1.70 15.63
CA TYR A 262 -9.95 1.00 14.81
C TYR A 262 -10.27 1.16 13.33
N SER A 263 -9.25 1.25 12.49
CA SER A 263 -9.37 1.14 11.04
C SER A 263 -8.92 -0.24 10.58
N ILE A 264 -9.69 -0.84 9.69
CA ILE A 264 -9.43 -2.13 9.06
C ILE A 264 -9.19 -1.88 7.58
N THR A 265 -8.04 -2.32 7.07
CA THR A 265 -7.66 -2.17 5.66
C THR A 265 -8.26 -3.28 4.79
N LYS A 266 -8.18 -3.15 3.46
CA LYS A 266 -8.65 -4.20 2.52
C LYS A 266 -7.87 -5.53 2.67
N ASP A 267 -6.62 -5.48 3.11
CA ASP A 267 -5.79 -6.64 3.47
C ASP A 267 -5.94 -7.05 4.95
N LEU A 268 -7.02 -6.61 5.61
CA LEU A 268 -7.42 -6.97 6.98
C LEU A 268 -6.40 -6.62 8.08
N LYS A 269 -5.51 -5.65 7.83
CA LYS A 269 -4.66 -5.07 8.88
C LYS A 269 -5.50 -4.14 9.75
N ILE A 270 -5.27 -4.21 11.05
CA ILE A 270 -6.02 -3.45 12.05
C ILE A 270 -5.09 -2.44 12.71
N LYS A 271 -5.54 -1.18 12.78
CA LYS A 271 -4.80 -0.10 13.44
C LYS A 271 -5.72 0.72 14.32
N GLU A 272 -5.31 0.95 15.56
CA GLU A 272 -6.02 1.83 16.48
C GLU A 272 -5.97 3.29 15.97
N ARG A 273 -7.13 3.94 15.99
CA ARG A 273 -7.32 5.33 15.57
C ARG A 273 -7.20 6.21 16.81
N LYS A 274 -6.18 7.08 16.84
CA LYS A 274 -6.06 8.10 17.90
C LYS A 274 -7.20 9.12 17.76
N ASN A 275 -7.87 9.43 18.87
CA ASN A 275 -8.83 10.53 18.92
C ASN A 275 -8.06 11.83 18.69
N ILE A 276 -8.36 12.50 17.58
CA ILE A 276 -7.89 13.86 17.33
C ILE A 276 -8.88 14.72 18.12
N LYS A 277 -8.50 15.16 19.31
CA LYS A 277 -9.29 16.16 20.04
C LYS A 277 -9.42 17.36 19.09
N SER A 278 -10.65 17.80 18.83
CA SER A 278 -10.87 19.11 18.26
C SER A 278 -10.27 20.11 19.25
N GLU A 279 -9.21 20.80 18.86
CA GLU A 279 -8.82 22.04 19.53
C GLU A 279 -10.01 23.00 19.35
N THR A 280 -10.80 23.13 20.41
CA THR A 280 -11.80 24.19 20.59
C THR A 280 -11.10 25.49 20.94
#